data_AF-A0A936RV53-F1
#
_entry.id   AF-A0A936RV53-F1
#
_cell.length_a   1.000
_cell.length_b   1.000
_cell.length_c   1.000
_cell.angle_alpha   90.00
_cell.angle_beta   90.00
_cell.angle_gamma   90.00
#
_symmetry.space_group_name_H-M   'P 1'
#
loop_
_entity.id
_entity.type
_entity.pdbx_description
1 polymer ?
#
loop_
_entity_poly.entity_id
_entity_poly.type
_entity_poly.pdbx_seq_one_letter_code
_entity_poly.pdbx_strand_id
1 'polypeptide(L)' 'MSILRWIGIALVIFGMGWAVYAIAALVGESMPYQDAPASLLAEQAAALTAYQADLVIGLACALLGLVVLAVVWRRGRKR' A
#
# COMPACT_ATOMS: atom_id res chain seq x y z
N MET A 1 -9.19 11.86 22.96
CA MET A 1 -9.23 10.85 21.87
C MET A 1 -8.22 9.76 22.19
N SER A 2 -8.59 8.47 22.14
CA SER A 2 -7.67 7.36 22.44
C SER A 2 -6.54 7.27 21.41
N ILE A 3 -5.29 7.08 21.88
CA ILE A 3 -4.09 6.94 21.03
C ILE A 3 -4.24 5.83 19.98
N LEU A 4 -5.00 4.78 20.31
CA LEU A 4 -5.28 3.65 19.41
C LEU A 4 -6.07 4.08 18.16
N ARG A 5 -6.91 5.11 18.28
CA ARG A 5 -7.64 5.69 17.15
C ARG A 5 -6.69 6.42 16.20
N TRP A 6 -5.73 7.16 16.74
CA TRP A 6 -4.72 7.87 15.95
C TRP A 6 -3.78 6.91 15.24
N ILE A 7 -3.35 5.83 15.92
CA ILE A 7 -2.56 4.75 15.30
C ILE A 7 -3.34 4.12 14.14
N GLY A 8 -4.62 3.79 14.34
CA GLY A 8 -5.47 3.26 13.27
C GLY A 8 -5.57 4.19 12.06
N ILE A 9 -5.81 5.48 12.28
CA ILE A 9 -5.86 6.49 11.20
C ILE A 9 -4.52 6.58 10.47
N ALA A 10 -3.41 6.66 11.21
CA ALA A 10 -2.07 6.75 10.62
C ALA A 10 -1.75 5.53 9.76
N LEU A 11 -2.11 4.33 10.22
CA LEU A 11 -1.90 3.08 9.48
C LEU A 11 -2.71 3.03 8.18
N VAL A 12 -3.95 3.53 8.20
CA VAL A 12 -4.79 3.66 7.00
C VAL A 12 -4.16 4.63 5.99
N ILE A 13 -3.78 5.83 6.44
CA ILE A 13 -3.22 6.86 5.55
C ILE A 13 -1.90 6.37 4.95
N PHE A 14 -1.01 5.82 5.78
CA PHE A 14 0.28 5.31 5.33
C PHE A 14 0.11 4.14 4.36
N GLY A 15 -0.71 3.14 4.71
CA GLY A 15 -0.95 1.98 3.86
C GLY A 15 -1.59 2.35 2.52
N MET A 16 -2.59 3.23 2.54
CA MET A 16 -3.25 3.70 1.31
C MET A 16 -2.31 4.54 0.44
N GLY A 17 -1.49 5.41 1.06
CA GLY A 17 -0.49 6.19 0.33
C GLY A 17 0.54 5.29 -0.36
N TRP A 18 1.02 4.25 0.33
CA TRP A 18 1.96 3.27 -0.23
C TRP A 18 1.34 2.47 -1.38
N ALA A 19 0.08 2.05 -1.22
CA ALA A 19 -0.66 1.35 -2.27
C ALA A 19 -0.85 2.22 -3.52
N VAL A 20 -1.21 3.50 -3.37
CA VAL A 20 -1.38 4.44 -4.49
C VAL A 20 -0.03 4.69 -5.19
N TYR A 21 1.04 4.88 -4.43
CA TYR A 21 2.39 5.01 -4.99
C TYR A 21 2.79 3.77 -5.80
N ALA A 22 2.57 2.58 -5.25
CA ALA A 22 2.87 1.33 -5.91
C ALA A 22 2.05 1.15 -7.19
N ILE A 23 0.76 1.51 -7.20
CA ILE A 23 -0.06 1.50 -8.43
C ILE A 23 0.49 2.47 -9.47
N ALA A 24 0.84 3.70 -9.08
CA ALA A 24 1.40 4.69 -10.00
C ALA A 24 2.73 4.21 -10.61
N ALA A 25 3.59 3.58 -9.80
CA ALA A 25 4.84 2.99 -10.25
C ALA A 25 4.61 1.78 -11.17
N LEU A 26 3.67 0.89 -10.84
CA LEU A 26 3.28 -0.24 -11.68
C LEU A 26 2.77 0.23 -13.04
N VAL A 27 1.93 1.26 -13.07
CA VAL A 27 1.42 1.83 -14.33
C VAL A 27 2.57 2.43 -15.15
N GLY A 28 3.47 3.19 -14.51
CA GLY A 28 4.64 3.78 -15.15
C GLY A 28 5.58 2.72 -15.76
N GLU A 29 5.88 1.66 -15.01
CA GLU A 29 6.76 0.56 -15.45
C GLU A 29 6.08 -0.44 -16.40
N SER A 30 4.74 -0.49 -16.43
CA SER A 30 4.01 -1.38 -17.35
C SER A 30 3.97 -0.89 -18.79
N MET A 31 4.41 0.34 -19.06
CA MET A 31 4.57 0.85 -20.42
C MET A 31 5.91 0.38 -20.98
N PRO A 32 5.94 -0.64 -21.86
CA PRO A 32 7.20 -1.23 -22.28
C PRO A 32 8.01 -0.23 -23.11
N TYR A 33 9.29 -0.08 -22.77
CA TYR A 33 10.26 0.49 -23.70
C TYR A 33 10.43 -0.53 -24.84
N GLN A 34 9.66 -0.34 -25.93
CA GLN A 34 9.57 -1.28 -27.05
C GLN A 34 10.93 -1.62 -27.70
N ASP A 35 11.95 -0.79 -27.47
CA ASP A 35 13.30 -0.94 -28.00
C ASP A 35 14.39 -1.11 -26.91
N ALA A 36 14.01 -1.41 -25.66
CA ALA A 36 14.99 -1.54 -24.58
C ALA A 36 15.82 -2.84 -24.69
N PRO A 37 17.15 -2.77 -24.46
CA PRO A 37 17.99 -3.96 -24.35
C PRO A 37 17.52 -4.90 -23.23
N ALA A 38 17.74 -6.20 -23.39
CA ALA A 38 17.28 -7.25 -22.49
C ALA A 38 17.68 -7.06 -21.01
N SER A 39 18.78 -6.36 -20.73
CA SER A 39 19.21 -6.02 -19.36
C SER A 39 18.23 -5.07 -18.66
N LEU A 40 17.70 -4.08 -19.39
CA LEU A 40 16.71 -3.13 -18.85
C LEU A 40 15.34 -3.77 -18.67
N LEU A 41 14.97 -4.72 -19.54
CA LEU A 41 13.75 -5.51 -19.39
C LEU A 41 13.80 -6.41 -18.14
N ALA A 42 14.97 -6.96 -17.80
CA ALA A 42 15.16 -7.75 -16.59
C ALA A 42 15.06 -6.90 -15.31
N GLU A 43 15.66 -5.70 -15.30
CA GLU A 43 15.53 -4.75 -14.20
C GLU A 43 14.08 -4.28 -14.01
N GLN A 44 13.37 -4.00 -15.11
CA GLN A 44 11.97 -3.61 -15.09
C GLN A 44 11.07 -4.74 -14.58
N ALA A 45 11.31 -5.99 -14.96
CA ALA A 45 10.58 -7.13 -14.42
C ALA A 45 10.79 -7.27 -12.91
N ALA A 46 12.03 -7.09 -12.42
CA ALA A 46 12.31 -7.08 -10.99
C ALA A 46 11.59 -5.91 -10.28
N ALA A 47 11.61 -4.71 -10.86
CA ALA A 47 10.93 -3.53 -10.33
C ALA A 47 9.40 -3.74 -10.26
N LEU A 48 8.79 -4.30 -11.31
CA LEU A 48 7.36 -4.65 -11.33
C LEU A 48 7.00 -5.61 -10.20
N THR A 49 7.82 -6.65 -9.95
CA THR A 49 7.56 -7.56 -8.84
C THR A 49 7.69 -6.89 -7.47
N ALA A 50 8.65 -5.96 -7.31
CA ALA A 50 8.82 -5.19 -6.10
C ALA A 50 7.62 -4.26 -5.84
N TYR A 51 7.16 -3.54 -6.87
CA TYR A 51 5.99 -2.66 -6.74
C TYR A 51 4.69 -3.44 -6.50
N GLN A 52 4.55 -4.66 -7.03
CA GLN A 52 3.42 -5.53 -6.67
C GLN A 52 3.45 -5.91 -5.20
N ALA A 53 4.62 -6.24 -4.65
CA ALA A 53 4.77 -6.54 -3.24
C ALA A 53 4.45 -5.32 -2.37
N ASP A 54 4.94 -4.14 -2.76
CA ASP A 54 4.64 -2.87 -2.11
C ASP A 54 3.13 -2.59 -2.09
N LEU A 55 2.43 -2.82 -3.21
CA LEU A 55 0.99 -2.66 -3.29
C LEU A 55 0.26 -3.56 -2.27
N VAL A 56 0.63 -4.84 -2.21
CA VAL A 56 0.03 -5.80 -1.28
C VAL A 56 0.29 -5.40 0.16
N ILE A 57 1.51 -4.99 0.50
CA ILE A 57 1.88 -4.54 1.84
C ILE A 57 1.10 -3.26 2.22
N GLY A 58 1.01 -2.30 1.31
CA GLY A 58 0.26 -1.06 1.51
C GLY A 58 -1.21 -1.33 1.82
N LEU A 59 -1.86 -2.18 1.02
CA LEU A 59 -3.25 -2.60 1.23
C LEU A 59 -3.44 -3.35 2.55
N ALA A 60 -2.52 -4.25 2.90
CA ALA A 60 -2.58 -4.98 4.17
C ALA A 60 -2.48 -4.03 5.38
N CYS A 61 -1.57 -3.07 5.35
CA CYS A 61 -1.46 -2.01 6.36
C CYS A 61 -2.75 -1.18 6.46
N ALA A 62 -3.33 -0.80 5.32
CA ALA A 62 -4.57 -0.04 5.31
C ALA A 62 -5.74 -0.82 5.94
N LEU A 63 -5.87 -2.11 5.59
CA LEU A 63 -6.88 -3.00 6.16
C LEU A 63 -6.70 -3.19 7.66
N LEU A 64 -5.47 -3.40 8.14
CA LEU A 64 -5.17 -3.46 9.58
C LEU A 64 -5.60 -2.17 10.29
N GLY A 65 -5.39 -1.01 9.67
CA GLY A 65 -5.77 0.29 10.23
C GLY A 65 -7.28 0.41 10.38
N LEU A 66 -8.03 -0.03 9.37
CA LEU A 66 -9.50 -0.09 9.40
C LEU A 66 -9.99 -1.06 10.49
N VAL A 67 -9.36 -2.21 10.66
CA VAL A 67 -9.69 -3.17 11.73
C VAL A 67 -9.48 -2.55 13.10
N VAL A 68 -8.34 -1.87 13.33
CA VAL A 68 -8.07 -1.15 14.59
C VAL A 68 -9.16 -0.10 14.85
N LEU A 69 -9.53 0.68 13.84
CA LEU A 69 -10.59 1.68 13.96
C LEU A 69 -11.96 1.07 14.27
N ALA A 70 -12.31 -0.04 13.62
CA ALA A 70 -13.55 -0.76 13.88
C ALA A 70 -13.61 -1.29 15.33
N VAL A 71 -12.50 -1.81 15.85
CA VAL A 71 -12.39 -2.28 17.25
C VAL A 71 -12.52 -1.11 18.22
N VAL A 72 -11.83 0.01 17.95
CA VAL A 72 -11.92 1.23 18.78
C VAL A 72 -13.35 1.76 18.81
N TRP A 73 -14.01 1.81 17.65
CA TRP A 73 -15.41 2.23 17.53
C TRP A 73 -16.34 1.32 18.33
N ARG A 74 -16.19 0.00 18.20
CA ARG A 74 -16.99 -1.00 18.92
C ARG A 74 -16.83 -0.89 20.43
N ARG A 75 -15.61 -0.62 20.93
CA ARG A 75 -15.34 -0.40 22.36
C ARG A 75 -15.92 0.91 22.86
N GLY A 76 -15.89 1.98 22.05
CA GLY A 76 -16.48 3.27 22.39
C GLY A 76 -18.00 3.23 22.53
N ARG A 77 -18.69 2.39 21.75
CA ARG A 77 -20.16 2.27 21.78
C ARG A 77 -20.72 1.46 22.97
N LYS A 78 -19.87 0.73 23.70
CA LYS A 78 -20.26 -0.04 24.90
C LYS A 78 -20.10 0.75 26.20
N ARG A 79 -19.61 1.98 26.13
CA ARG A 79 -19.57 2.95 27.23
C ARG A 79 -20.66 3.98 26.99
#